data_AF-A0A7K4PND3-F1
#
_entry.id   AF-A0A7K4PND3-F1
#
_cell.length_a   1.000
_cell.length_b   1.000
_cell.length_c   1.000
_cell.angle_alpha   90.00
_cell.angle_beta   90.00
_cell.angle_gamma   90.00
#
_symmetry.space_group_name_H-M   'P 1'
#
loop_
_entity.id
_entity.type
_entity.pdbx_description
1 polymer ?
#
loop_
_entity_poly.entity_id
_entity_poly.type
_entity_poly.pdbx_seq_one_letter_code
_entity_poly.pdbx_strand_id
1 'polypeptide(L)'
;MSYGPGLGDPNQLAQRITSNIQKITQCSAEIQRILHQLGTPQDTPELRQQLQQKQQYTNQLAKETDKYIKEFGSLPATSEQRQRKIQKDRLVGEFTTALTNFQRLQRQAAEKEKDFVARVRASSRVSGGAPEDNYKEGTLVSWDSQPQAQVQDEEITEDDLRLIEERESSIRQLEADIMDINEIFKDLGMMIHEQGDVIDSIEANVESADVHVQQANQQLSRAANYQQRSRKKMCILIIILTIGALLLGVIIWLIAR
;
A
#
# COMPACT_ATOMS: atom_id res chain seq x y z
N MET A 1 29.79 -24.13 -7.73
CA MET A 1 29.51 -22.88 -8.47
C MET A 1 29.44 -21.76 -7.46
N SER A 2 30.51 -20.96 -7.36
CA SER A 2 30.58 -19.82 -6.45
C SER A 2 30.10 -18.60 -7.23
N TYR A 3 28.96 -18.03 -6.82
CA TYR A 3 28.47 -16.77 -7.37
C TYR A 3 29.39 -15.64 -6.88
N GLY A 4 29.88 -14.83 -7.82
CA GLY A 4 30.73 -13.68 -7.52
C GLY A 4 30.03 -12.63 -6.65
N PRO A 5 30.79 -11.79 -5.92
CA PRO A 5 30.33 -11.00 -4.77
C PRO A 5 29.51 -9.74 -5.15
N GLY A 6 28.59 -9.83 -6.11
CA GLY A 6 27.81 -8.67 -6.54
C GLY A 6 26.47 -8.93 -7.25
N LEU A 7 26.15 -10.16 -7.68
CA LEU A 7 24.85 -10.47 -8.27
C LEU A 7 24.05 -11.37 -7.31
N GLY A 8 22.84 -10.92 -6.94
CA GLY A 8 21.96 -11.67 -6.05
C GLY A 8 21.60 -13.05 -6.58
N ASP A 9 21.43 -14.02 -5.67
CA ASP A 9 20.92 -15.35 -6.01
C ASP A 9 19.49 -15.21 -6.59
N PRO A 10 19.21 -15.70 -7.82
CA PRO A 10 17.89 -15.59 -8.45
C PRO A 10 16.75 -16.10 -7.56
N ASN A 11 16.98 -17.17 -6.80
CA ASN A 11 15.96 -17.70 -5.90
C ASN A 11 15.66 -16.74 -4.74
N GLN A 12 16.69 -16.06 -4.21
CA GLN A 12 16.52 -15.06 -3.17
C GLN A 12 15.81 -13.81 -3.70
N LEU A 13 16.16 -13.36 -4.91
CA LEU A 13 15.48 -12.25 -5.57
C LEU A 13 14.01 -12.56 -5.80
N ALA A 14 13.68 -13.74 -6.35
CA ALA A 14 12.31 -14.17 -6.53
C ALA A 14 11.52 -14.19 -5.21
N GLN A 15 12.12 -14.73 -4.14
CA GLN A 15 11.48 -14.73 -2.81
C GLN A 15 11.23 -13.33 -2.26
N ARG A 16 12.18 -12.40 -2.43
CA ARG A 16 12.02 -11.00 -2.02
C ARG A 16 10.91 -10.30 -2.81
N ILE A 17 10.89 -10.49 -4.13
CA ILE A 17 9.83 -9.95 -5.02
C ILE A 17 8.47 -10.47 -4.57
N THR A 18 8.30 -11.79 -4.42
CA THR A 18 7.05 -12.39 -3.96
C THR A 18 6.63 -11.85 -2.58
N SER A 19 7.57 -11.73 -1.65
CA SER A 19 7.28 -11.19 -0.32
C SER A 19 6.80 -9.73 -0.38
N ASN A 20 7.44 -8.90 -1.20
CA ASN A 20 7.02 -7.52 -1.36
C ASN A 20 5.65 -7.41 -2.05
N ILE A 21 5.37 -8.21 -3.08
CA ILE A 21 4.04 -8.26 -3.73
C ILE A 21 2.93 -8.61 -2.71
N GLN A 22 3.18 -9.59 -1.84
CA GLN A 22 2.24 -9.96 -0.78
C GLN A 22 1.99 -8.80 0.20
N LYS A 23 3.05 -8.10 0.61
CA LYS A 23 2.93 -6.93 1.49
C LYS A 23 2.19 -5.77 0.82
N ILE A 24 2.47 -5.48 -0.46
CA ILE A 24 1.75 -4.46 -1.25
C ILE A 24 0.26 -4.80 -1.30
N THR A 25 -0.06 -6.07 -1.55
CA THR A 25 -1.44 -6.56 -1.59
C THR A 25 -2.14 -6.41 -0.24
N GLN A 26 -1.46 -6.75 0.86
CA GLN A 26 -1.98 -6.59 2.22
C GLN A 26 -2.20 -5.11 2.56
N CYS A 27 -1.20 -4.26 2.35
CA CYS A 27 -1.30 -2.83 2.62
C CYS A 27 -2.38 -2.17 1.76
N SER A 28 -2.57 -2.59 0.51
CA SER A 28 -3.66 -2.12 -0.35
C SER A 28 -5.03 -2.43 0.25
N ALA A 29 -5.24 -3.64 0.77
CA ALA A 29 -6.50 -4.00 1.43
C ALA A 29 -6.75 -3.16 2.71
N GLU A 30 -5.70 -2.88 3.48
CA GLU A 30 -5.79 -2.03 4.66
C GLU A 30 -6.07 -0.56 4.30
N ILE A 31 -5.39 -0.03 3.28
CA ILE A 31 -5.64 1.31 2.72
C ILE A 31 -7.10 1.43 2.26
N GLN A 32 -7.62 0.43 1.54
CA GLN A 32 -9.01 0.44 1.08
C GLN A 32 -10.00 0.51 2.26
N ARG A 33 -9.74 -0.23 3.35
CA ARG A 33 -10.57 -0.16 4.57
C ARG A 33 -10.53 1.22 5.22
N ILE A 34 -9.34 1.80 5.33
CA ILE A 34 -9.18 3.16 5.88
C ILE A 34 -9.90 4.18 5.00
N LEU A 35 -9.76 4.08 3.67
CA LEU A 35 -10.44 4.97 2.73
C LEU A 35 -11.96 4.91 2.88
N HIS A 36 -12.56 3.75 3.12
CA HIS A 36 -14.00 3.65 3.37
C HIS A 36 -14.46 4.34 4.66
N GLN A 37 -13.57 4.50 5.64
CA GLN A 37 -13.87 5.17 6.91
C GLN A 37 -13.69 6.69 6.82
N LEU A 38 -12.90 7.19 5.86
CA LEU A 38 -12.74 8.63 5.62
C LEU A 38 -14.06 9.29 5.20
N GLY A 39 -14.42 10.39 5.84
CA GLY A 39 -15.69 11.09 5.68
C GLY A 39 -16.86 10.51 6.47
N THR A 40 -16.62 9.51 7.32
CA THR A 40 -17.61 8.99 8.29
C THR A 40 -17.32 9.53 9.69
N PRO A 41 -18.19 9.30 10.69
CA PRO A 41 -17.90 9.68 12.08
C PRO A 41 -16.65 8.99 12.69
N GLN A 42 -16.10 7.98 12.02
CA GLN A 42 -14.86 7.29 12.41
C GLN A 42 -13.61 7.94 11.80
N ASP A 43 -13.75 9.06 11.08
CA ASP A 43 -12.63 9.80 10.51
C ASP A 43 -11.86 10.53 11.61
N THR A 44 -10.66 10.04 11.93
CA THR A 44 -9.78 10.62 12.96
C THR A 44 -8.40 10.97 12.38
N PRO A 45 -7.67 11.93 12.98
CA PRO A 45 -6.31 12.25 12.56
C PRO A 45 -5.37 11.04 12.61
N GLU A 46 -5.54 10.14 13.59
CA GLU A 46 -4.73 8.91 13.69
C GLU A 46 -4.96 7.98 12.50
N LEU A 47 -6.21 7.85 12.06
CA LEU A 47 -6.56 7.01 10.91
C LEU A 47 -5.93 7.56 9.62
N ARG A 48 -5.93 8.89 9.46
CA ARG A 48 -5.30 9.58 8.33
C ARG A 48 -3.78 9.47 8.36
N GLN A 49 -3.16 9.56 9.54
CA GLN A 49 -1.73 9.30 9.69
C GLN A 49 -1.37 7.86 9.32
N GLN A 50 -2.19 6.88 9.75
CA GLN A 50 -2.00 5.48 9.36
C GLN A 50 -2.13 5.28 7.85
N LEU A 51 -3.07 5.96 7.20
CA LEU A 51 -3.22 5.93 5.74
C LEU A 51 -1.92 6.40 5.06
N GLN A 52 -1.41 7.57 5.46
CA GLN A 52 -0.20 8.14 4.89
C GLN A 52 1.02 7.24 5.08
N GLN A 53 1.21 6.69 6.28
CA GLN A 53 2.30 5.75 6.57
C GLN A 53 2.21 4.50 5.69
N LYS A 54 1.01 3.93 5.53
CA LYS A 54 0.81 2.74 4.68
C LYS A 54 1.04 3.05 3.21
N GLN A 55 0.61 4.22 2.73
CA GLN A 55 0.86 4.66 1.36
C GLN A 55 2.36 4.79 1.07
N GLN A 56 3.10 5.48 1.95
CA GLN A 56 4.55 5.64 1.83
C GLN A 56 5.29 4.30 1.87
N TYR A 57 4.93 3.44 2.82
CA TYR A 57 5.52 2.09 2.92
C TYR A 57 5.25 1.25 1.67
N THR A 58 4.02 1.31 1.14
CA THR A 58 3.65 0.57 -0.07
C THR A 58 4.38 1.10 -1.30
N ASN A 59 4.58 2.42 -1.41
CA ASN A 59 5.37 3.03 -2.48
C ASN A 59 6.85 2.60 -2.42
N GLN A 60 7.45 2.55 -1.21
CA GLN A 60 8.80 2.03 -1.01
C GLN A 60 8.91 0.57 -1.45
N LEU A 61 7.96 -0.28 -1.05
CA LEU A 61 7.92 -1.68 -1.49
C LEU A 61 7.81 -1.78 -3.02
N ALA A 62 7.02 -0.94 -3.67
CA ALA A 62 6.89 -0.93 -5.12
C ALA A 62 8.23 -0.60 -5.80
N LYS A 63 8.94 0.45 -5.34
CA LYS A 63 10.26 0.83 -5.86
C LYS A 63 11.32 -0.26 -5.65
N GLU A 64 11.34 -0.89 -4.47
CA GLU A 64 12.25 -2.01 -4.20
C GLU A 64 11.94 -3.21 -5.10
N THR A 65 10.67 -3.52 -5.30
CA THR A 65 10.22 -4.65 -6.12
C THR A 65 10.62 -4.45 -7.58
N ASP A 66 10.42 -3.24 -8.12
CA ASP A 66 10.89 -2.85 -9.45
C ASP A 66 12.40 -3.07 -9.59
N LYS A 67 13.19 -2.58 -8.62
CA LYS A 67 14.65 -2.80 -8.59
C LYS A 67 15.02 -4.28 -8.60
N TYR A 68 14.37 -5.11 -7.77
CA TYR A 68 14.65 -6.54 -7.72
C TYR A 68 14.24 -7.25 -9.01
N ILE A 69 13.15 -6.86 -9.67
CA ILE A 69 12.74 -7.42 -10.96
C ILE A 69 13.76 -7.07 -12.05
N LYS A 70 14.27 -5.83 -12.06
CA LYS A 70 15.34 -5.42 -12.98
C LYS A 70 16.64 -6.20 -12.73
N GLU A 71 17.03 -6.37 -11.47
CA GLU A 71 18.19 -7.18 -11.08
C GLU A 71 18.01 -8.66 -11.48
N PHE A 72 16.83 -9.22 -11.27
CA PHE A 72 16.50 -10.58 -11.70
C PHE A 72 16.63 -10.75 -13.22
N GLY A 73 16.24 -9.71 -13.97
CA GLY A 73 16.34 -9.68 -15.44
C GLY A 73 17.76 -9.52 -15.98
N SER A 74 18.68 -8.90 -15.22
CA SER A 74 20.07 -8.65 -15.65
C SER A 74 21.04 -9.79 -15.30
N LEU A 75 20.57 -10.84 -14.61
CA LEU A 75 21.38 -12.00 -14.27
C LEU A 75 21.91 -12.71 -15.53
N PRO A 76 23.18 -13.18 -15.52
CA PRO A 76 23.81 -13.80 -16.68
C PRO A 76 23.06 -15.06 -17.15
N ALA A 77 23.12 -15.30 -18.46
CA ALA A 77 22.53 -16.48 -19.08
C ALA A 77 23.24 -17.76 -18.60
N THR A 78 22.57 -18.54 -17.76
CA THR A 78 22.92 -19.93 -17.42
C THR A 78 22.03 -20.94 -18.15
N SER A 79 22.36 -22.23 -18.07
CA SER A 79 21.59 -23.36 -18.62
C SER A 79 20.09 -23.35 -18.28
N GLU A 80 19.69 -22.71 -17.17
CA GLU A 80 18.30 -22.62 -16.71
C GLU A 80 17.55 -21.37 -17.21
N GLN A 81 18.01 -20.73 -18.28
CA GLN A 81 17.47 -19.46 -18.78
C GLN A 81 15.96 -19.49 -19.06
N ARG A 82 15.44 -20.61 -19.60
CA ARG A 82 14.00 -20.77 -19.85
C ARG A 82 13.19 -20.76 -18.55
N GLN A 83 13.65 -21.45 -17.52
CA GLN A 83 12.96 -21.51 -16.23
C GLN A 83 12.97 -20.14 -15.54
N ARG A 84 14.10 -19.42 -15.60
CA ARG A 84 14.19 -18.05 -15.09
C ARG A 84 13.27 -17.09 -15.83
N LYS A 85 13.16 -17.20 -17.17
CA LYS A 85 12.23 -16.37 -17.94
C LYS A 85 10.79 -16.57 -17.47
N ILE A 86 10.31 -17.82 -17.41
CA ILE A 86 8.95 -18.14 -16.94
C ILE A 86 8.72 -17.58 -15.52
N GLN A 87 9.71 -17.70 -14.62
CA GLN A 87 9.61 -17.15 -13.28
C GLN A 87 9.54 -15.62 -13.27
N LYS A 88 10.35 -14.94 -14.08
CA LYS A 88 10.31 -13.48 -14.25
C LYS A 88 8.94 -13.03 -14.72
N ASP A 89 8.41 -13.64 -15.77
CA ASP A 89 7.17 -13.22 -16.42
C ASP A 89 5.99 -13.33 -15.45
N ARG A 90 5.96 -14.43 -14.69
CA ARG A 90 5.00 -14.62 -13.61
C ARG A 90 5.12 -13.52 -12.55
N LEU A 91 6.32 -13.22 -12.07
CA LEU A 91 6.54 -12.21 -11.03
C LEU A 91 6.16 -10.80 -11.53
N VAL A 92 6.46 -10.47 -12.78
CA VAL A 92 6.05 -9.22 -13.44
C VAL A 92 4.52 -9.13 -13.50
N GLY A 93 3.83 -10.20 -13.90
CA GLY A 93 2.36 -10.22 -13.95
C GLY A 93 1.70 -10.07 -12.57
N GLU A 94 2.20 -10.78 -11.57
CA GLU A 94 1.72 -10.68 -10.18
C GLU A 94 1.96 -9.26 -9.61
N PHE A 95 3.14 -8.68 -9.86
CA PHE A 95 3.46 -7.32 -9.44
C PHE A 95 2.61 -6.26 -10.13
N THR A 96 2.42 -6.37 -11.45
CA THR A 96 1.57 -5.47 -12.24
C THR A 96 0.14 -5.45 -11.70
N THR A 97 -0.42 -6.62 -11.36
CA THR A 97 -1.75 -6.72 -10.75
C THR A 97 -1.81 -5.99 -9.41
N ALA A 98 -0.87 -6.27 -8.51
CA ALA A 98 -0.82 -5.65 -7.18
C ALA A 98 -0.66 -4.12 -7.27
N LEU A 99 0.21 -3.64 -8.17
CA LEU A 99 0.50 -2.23 -8.37
C LEU A 99 -0.68 -1.48 -8.99
N THR A 100 -1.42 -2.10 -9.91
CA THR A 100 -2.64 -1.53 -10.51
C THR A 100 -3.70 -1.26 -9.44
N ASN A 101 -3.91 -2.24 -8.55
CA ASN A 101 -4.82 -2.06 -7.42
C ASN A 101 -4.38 -0.93 -6.49
N PHE A 102 -3.09 -0.89 -6.14
CA PHE A 102 -2.54 0.16 -5.29
C PHE A 102 -2.68 1.56 -5.92
N GLN A 103 -2.38 1.70 -7.22
CA GLN A 103 -2.52 2.97 -7.93
C GLN A 103 -3.96 3.49 -7.93
N ARG A 104 -4.95 2.60 -8.14
CA ARG A 104 -6.37 2.94 -8.05
C ARG A 104 -6.70 3.52 -6.66
N LEU A 105 -6.21 2.89 -5.60
CA LEU A 105 -6.43 3.36 -4.22
C LEU A 105 -5.75 4.70 -3.94
N GLN A 106 -4.55 4.95 -4.48
CA GLN A 106 -3.90 6.26 -4.36
C GLN A 106 -4.72 7.37 -5.05
N ARG A 107 -5.27 7.11 -6.24
CA ARG A 107 -6.15 8.06 -6.93
C ARG A 107 -7.42 8.36 -6.12
N GLN A 108 -8.04 7.32 -5.56
CA GLN A 108 -9.20 7.46 -4.68
C GLN A 108 -8.87 8.27 -3.42
N ALA A 109 -7.68 8.06 -2.84
CA ALA A 109 -7.23 8.86 -1.70
C ALA A 109 -7.06 10.34 -2.07
N ALA A 110 -6.45 10.63 -3.21
CA ALA A 110 -6.25 11.99 -3.68
C ALA A 110 -7.57 12.69 -3.98
N GLU A 111 -8.52 11.99 -4.59
CA GLU A 111 -9.88 12.49 -4.85
C GLU A 111 -10.61 12.82 -3.54
N LYS A 112 -10.58 11.92 -2.54
CA LYS A 112 -11.19 12.19 -1.23
C LYS A 112 -10.61 13.42 -0.53
N GLU A 113 -9.30 13.64 -0.62
CA GLU A 113 -8.69 14.84 -0.04
C GLU A 113 -9.02 16.10 -0.82
N LYS A 114 -9.07 16.03 -2.17
CA LYS A 114 -9.52 17.14 -3.00
C LYS A 114 -10.96 17.53 -2.67
N ASP A 115 -11.85 16.55 -2.54
CA ASP A 115 -13.25 16.76 -2.16
C ASP A 115 -13.37 17.37 -0.77
N PHE A 116 -12.55 16.92 0.19
CA PHE A 116 -12.52 17.49 1.54
C PHE A 116 -12.16 18.97 1.50
N VAL A 117 -11.06 19.31 0.82
CA VAL A 117 -10.59 20.70 0.70
C VAL A 117 -11.63 21.56 -0.04
N ALA A 118 -12.25 21.05 -1.09
CA ALA A 118 -13.29 21.76 -1.82
C ALA A 118 -14.51 22.05 -0.93
N ARG A 119 -14.93 21.11 -0.08
CA ARG A 119 -16.04 21.31 0.86
C ARG A 119 -15.75 22.37 1.90
N VAL A 120 -14.56 22.35 2.54
CA VAL A 120 -14.19 23.35 3.56
C VAL A 120 -14.09 24.75 2.94
N ARG A 121 -13.61 24.85 1.69
CA ARG A 121 -13.60 26.13 0.95
C ARG A 121 -14.99 26.60 0.55
N ALA A 122 -15.88 25.68 0.18
CA ALA A 122 -17.24 26.01 -0.22
C ALA A 122 -18.12 26.41 0.97
N SER A 123 -18.00 25.74 2.12
CA SER A 123 -18.72 26.13 3.34
C SER A 123 -18.36 27.55 3.77
N SER A 124 -17.11 27.97 3.57
CA SER A 124 -16.70 29.35 3.78
C SER A 124 -17.25 30.35 2.75
N ARG A 125 -17.19 30.00 1.46
CA ARG A 125 -17.67 30.88 0.39
C ARG A 125 -19.20 31.05 0.36
N VAL A 126 -19.95 30.09 0.88
CA VAL A 126 -21.41 30.21 1.00
C VAL A 126 -21.82 31.22 2.07
N SER A 127 -20.90 31.64 2.96
CA SER A 127 -21.10 32.75 3.90
C SER A 127 -20.65 34.11 3.33
N GLY A 128 -19.58 34.13 2.52
CA GLY A 128 -19.08 35.34 1.86
C GLY A 128 -19.64 35.51 0.44
N GLY A 129 -20.67 36.35 0.30
CA GLY A 129 -21.43 36.62 -0.93
C GLY A 129 -20.68 36.50 -2.26
N ALA A 130 -21.37 35.91 -3.23
CA ALA A 130 -20.92 35.83 -4.62
C ALA A 130 -20.42 37.19 -5.14
N PRO A 131 -19.38 37.24 -5.99
CA PRO A 131 -19.06 38.47 -6.70
C PRO A 131 -20.21 38.74 -7.67
N GLU A 132 -21.06 39.69 -7.31
CA GLU A 132 -22.08 40.23 -8.18
C GLU A 132 -21.37 41.08 -9.25
N ASP A 133 -21.04 40.44 -10.38
CA ASP A 133 -20.60 41.13 -11.57
C ASP A 133 -21.74 42.00 -12.09
N ASN A 134 -21.60 43.28 -11.78
CA ASN A 134 -22.39 44.43 -12.20
C ASN A 134 -22.72 44.43 -13.70
N TYR A 135 -23.98 44.17 -14.03
CA TYR A 135 -24.62 44.67 -15.24
C TYR A 135 -25.97 45.34 -14.90
N LYS A 136 -25.89 46.63 -14.59
CA LYS A 136 -26.81 47.73 -14.95
C LYS A 136 -28.33 47.47 -15.09
N GLU A 137 -29.04 48.22 -14.25
CA GLU A 137 -30.11 49.18 -14.63
C GLU A 137 -31.59 48.74 -14.55
N GLY A 138 -32.23 49.18 -13.45
CA GLY A 138 -33.60 49.69 -13.46
C GLY A 138 -34.74 48.71 -13.18
N THR A 139 -35.26 48.70 -11.94
CA THR A 139 -36.70 48.85 -11.60
C THR A 139 -36.89 48.82 -10.08
N LEU A 140 -37.49 49.89 -9.55
CA LEU A 140 -38.03 50.04 -8.19
C LEU A 140 -39.21 49.08 -7.94
N VAL A 141 -39.24 48.31 -6.83
CA VAL A 141 -40.41 48.13 -5.94
C VAL A 141 -40.02 47.57 -4.54
N SER A 142 -40.19 48.42 -3.52
CA SER A 142 -40.71 48.26 -2.13
C SER A 142 -40.71 46.91 -1.35
N TRP A 143 -40.05 46.95 -0.17
CA TRP A 143 -40.53 46.62 1.20
C TRP A 143 -41.30 45.30 1.46
N ASP A 144 -40.69 44.34 2.18
CA ASP A 144 -41.21 43.92 3.49
C ASP A 144 -40.17 43.21 4.38
N SER A 145 -40.49 43.26 5.67
CA SER A 145 -39.70 43.09 6.87
C SER A 145 -39.43 41.62 7.20
N GLN A 146 -38.17 41.24 7.43
CA GLN A 146 -37.84 39.96 8.06
C GLN A 146 -36.73 40.19 9.09
N PRO A 147 -36.86 39.66 10.34
CA PRO A 147 -35.89 39.93 11.37
C PRO A 147 -34.54 39.36 10.92
N GLN A 148 -33.49 40.19 11.02
CA GLN A 148 -32.10 39.81 10.80
C GLN A 148 -31.80 38.58 11.65
N ALA A 149 -31.95 37.39 11.05
CA ALA A 149 -31.19 36.23 11.47
C ALA A 149 -29.75 36.65 11.27
N GLN A 150 -29.08 36.88 12.39
CA GLN A 150 -27.67 37.19 12.48
C GLN A 150 -26.94 36.02 11.78
N VAL A 151 -26.68 36.16 10.48
CA VAL A 151 -25.78 35.29 9.75
C VAL A 151 -24.44 35.55 10.41
N GLN A 152 -24.08 34.67 11.35
CA GLN A 152 -22.72 34.60 11.84
C GLN A 152 -21.87 34.33 10.61
N ASP A 153 -21.09 35.34 10.25
CA ASP A 153 -20.06 35.25 9.23
C ASP A 153 -19.10 34.14 9.71
N GLU A 154 -19.31 32.90 9.27
CA GLU A 154 -18.34 31.81 9.47
C GLU A 154 -17.18 32.06 8.50
N GLU A 155 -16.39 33.09 8.82
CA GLU A 155 -15.08 33.32 8.23
C GLU A 155 -14.23 32.07 8.44
N ILE A 156 -13.45 31.68 7.43
CA ILE A 156 -12.48 30.58 7.56
C ILE A 156 -11.63 30.85 8.80
N THR A 157 -11.66 29.92 9.75
CA THR A 157 -10.83 30.04 10.95
C THR A 157 -9.36 29.78 10.59
N GLU A 158 -8.42 30.28 11.39
CA GLU A 158 -6.99 29.93 11.22
C GLU A 158 -6.78 28.40 11.27
N ASP A 159 -7.60 27.68 12.03
CA ASP A 159 -7.53 26.22 12.13
C ASP A 159 -8.02 25.53 10.85
N ASP A 160 -9.05 26.08 10.18
CA ASP A 160 -9.49 25.60 8.86
C ASP A 160 -8.42 25.82 7.78
N LEU A 161 -7.71 26.96 7.80
CA LEU A 161 -6.58 27.21 6.88
C LEU A 161 -5.47 26.20 7.07
N ARG A 162 -5.07 25.95 8.33
CA ARG A 162 -4.04 24.96 8.65
C ARG A 162 -4.43 23.56 8.19
N LEU A 163 -5.67 23.18 8.42
CA LEU A 163 -6.19 21.89 7.97
C LEU A 163 -6.19 21.78 6.45
N ILE A 164 -6.61 22.82 5.73
CA ILE A 164 -6.55 22.87 4.27
C ILE A 164 -5.09 22.72 3.78
N GLU A 165 -4.15 23.44 4.38
CA GLU A 165 -2.73 23.38 4.00
C GLU A 165 -2.15 21.97 4.19
N GLU A 166 -2.45 21.32 5.32
CA GLU A 166 -2.05 19.93 5.58
C GLU A 166 -2.59 18.98 4.49
N ARG A 167 -3.86 19.16 4.10
CA ARG A 167 -4.53 18.32 3.08
C ARG A 167 -3.94 18.56 1.70
N GLU A 168 -3.64 19.80 1.33
CA GLU A 168 -2.97 20.10 0.07
C GLU A 168 -1.56 19.54 -0.01
N SER A 169 -0.82 19.54 1.10
CA SER A 169 0.48 18.88 1.19
C SER A 169 0.35 17.36 0.95
N SER A 170 -0.65 16.73 1.58
CA SER A 170 -0.97 15.31 1.37
C SER A 170 -1.33 15.01 -0.10
N ILE A 171 -2.14 15.86 -0.74
CA ILE A 171 -2.47 15.72 -2.17
C ILE A 171 -1.22 15.77 -3.05
N ARG A 172 -0.32 16.73 -2.82
CA ARG A 172 0.93 16.83 -3.59
C ARG A 172 1.80 15.58 -3.42
N GLN A 173 1.86 15.03 -2.21
CA GLN A 173 2.57 13.78 -1.96
C GLN A 173 1.94 12.61 -2.73
N LEU A 174 0.61 12.49 -2.72
CA LEU A 174 -0.09 11.44 -3.47
C LEU A 174 0.15 11.57 -4.98
N GLU A 175 0.16 12.80 -5.51
CA GLU A 175 0.48 13.04 -6.92
C GLU A 175 1.92 12.63 -7.26
N ALA A 176 2.88 12.93 -6.40
CA ALA A 176 4.26 12.47 -6.55
C ALA A 176 4.37 10.94 -6.51
N ASP A 177 3.70 10.30 -5.55
CA ASP A 177 3.72 8.85 -5.42
C ASP A 177 3.07 8.16 -6.64
N ILE A 178 2.01 8.74 -7.22
CA ILE A 178 1.38 8.23 -8.45
C ILE A 178 2.32 8.36 -9.65
N MET A 179 3.12 9.43 -9.73
CA MET A 179 4.13 9.57 -10.77
C MET A 179 5.21 8.49 -10.64
N ASP A 180 5.68 8.21 -9.43
CA ASP A 180 6.63 7.11 -9.19
C ASP A 180 6.08 5.76 -9.67
N ILE A 181 4.81 5.47 -9.37
CA ILE A 181 4.15 4.25 -9.85
C ILE A 181 4.05 4.22 -11.38
N ASN A 182 3.79 5.36 -12.03
CA ASN A 182 3.75 5.43 -13.49
C ASN A 182 5.11 5.13 -14.12
N GLU A 183 6.21 5.57 -13.52
CA GLU A 183 7.55 5.21 -13.99
C GLU A 183 7.79 3.69 -13.88
N ILE A 184 7.38 3.08 -12.75
CA ILE A 184 7.44 1.61 -12.62
C ILE A 184 6.60 0.92 -13.69
N PHE A 185 5.41 1.42 -14.03
CA PHE A 185 4.61 0.85 -15.11
C PHE A 185 5.29 0.95 -16.49
N LYS A 186 6.04 2.02 -16.77
CA LYS A 186 6.84 2.12 -18.00
C LYS A 186 7.93 1.05 -18.01
N ASP A 187 8.60 0.85 -16.88
CA ASP A 187 9.62 -0.19 -16.73
C ASP A 187 9.05 -1.61 -16.94
N LEU A 188 7.89 -1.90 -16.35
CA LEU A 188 7.16 -3.16 -16.54
C LEU A 188 6.69 -3.32 -17.99
N GLY A 189 6.18 -2.24 -18.60
CA GLY A 189 5.74 -2.21 -20.00
C GLY A 189 6.87 -2.55 -20.97
N MET A 190 8.07 -2.01 -20.76
CA MET A 190 9.26 -2.38 -21.54
C MET A 190 9.59 -3.87 -21.38
N MET A 191 9.54 -4.38 -20.15
CA MET A 191 9.81 -5.81 -19.87
C MET A 191 8.77 -6.77 -20.45
N ILE A 192 7.54 -6.31 -20.70
CA ILE A 192 6.46 -7.09 -21.32
C ILE A 192 6.54 -6.99 -22.86
N HIS A 193 6.85 -5.80 -23.40
CA HIS A 193 6.91 -5.56 -24.85
C HIS A 193 8.06 -6.32 -25.53
N GLU A 194 9.18 -6.55 -24.84
CA GLU A 194 10.30 -7.37 -25.33
C GLU A 194 9.98 -8.87 -25.51
N GLN A 195 8.77 -9.33 -25.16
CA GLN A 195 8.46 -10.76 -25.08
C GLN A 195 7.56 -11.33 -26.18
N GLY A 196 6.85 -10.50 -26.95
CA GLY A 196 5.98 -10.91 -28.08
C GLY A 196 4.85 -11.88 -27.68
N ASP A 197 3.62 -11.36 -27.51
CA ASP A 197 2.35 -12.07 -27.18
C ASP A 197 2.41 -13.02 -25.97
N VAL A 198 1.63 -12.86 -24.89
CA VAL A 198 0.16 -12.82 -24.84
C VAL A 198 -0.28 -11.94 -23.67
N ILE A 199 -0.90 -10.81 -23.96
CA ILE A 199 -1.77 -10.08 -23.02
C ILE A 199 -3.18 -10.63 -23.26
N ASP A 200 -3.58 -11.63 -22.49
CA ASP A 200 -4.98 -12.09 -22.48
C ASP A 200 -5.43 -12.57 -21.10
N SER A 201 -4.93 -11.91 -20.04
CA SER A 201 -5.26 -12.28 -18.65
C SER A 201 -5.21 -11.11 -17.66
N ILE A 202 -5.38 -9.87 -18.14
CA ILE A 202 -5.47 -8.68 -17.26
C ILE A 202 -6.93 -8.37 -16.89
N GLU A 203 -7.90 -8.76 -17.71
CA GLU A 203 -9.32 -8.45 -17.46
C GLU A 203 -10.01 -9.43 -16.48
N ALA A 204 -9.48 -10.64 -16.30
CA ALA A 204 -10.03 -11.63 -15.36
C ALA A 204 -9.47 -11.53 -13.92
N ASN A 205 -8.44 -10.71 -13.68
CA ASN A 205 -7.69 -10.74 -12.42
C ASN A 205 -8.12 -9.66 -11.40
N VAL A 206 -8.93 -8.68 -11.82
CA VAL A 206 -9.48 -7.66 -10.91
C VAL A 206 -10.52 -8.27 -9.95
N GLU A 207 -11.30 -9.25 -10.41
CA GLU A 207 -12.25 -9.98 -9.56
C GLU A 207 -11.56 -11.09 -8.72
N SER A 208 -10.43 -11.62 -9.19
CA SER A 208 -9.64 -12.63 -8.47
C SER A 208 -8.73 -12.06 -7.38
N ALA A 209 -8.38 -10.76 -7.45
CA ALA A 209 -7.54 -10.10 -6.44
C ALA A 209 -8.21 -10.07 -5.06
N ASP A 210 -9.53 -9.93 -4.98
CA ASP A 210 -10.27 -9.96 -3.71
C ASP A 210 -10.26 -11.37 -3.07
N VAL A 211 -10.37 -12.41 -3.91
CA VAL A 211 -10.27 -13.82 -3.49
C VAL A 211 -8.83 -14.18 -3.06
N HIS A 212 -7.82 -13.69 -3.77
CA HIS A 212 -6.41 -13.94 -3.44
C HIS A 212 -5.94 -13.17 -2.19
N VAL A 213 -6.52 -12.02 -1.85
CA VAL A 213 -6.22 -11.29 -0.60
C VAL A 213 -6.71 -12.07 0.63
N GLN A 214 -7.88 -12.69 0.57
CA GLN A 214 -8.35 -13.57 1.66
C GLN A 214 -7.46 -14.79 1.81
N GLN A 215 -7.08 -15.43 0.70
CA GLN A 215 -6.22 -16.61 0.73
C GLN A 215 -4.79 -16.27 1.18
N ALA A 216 -4.21 -15.15 0.73
CA ALA A 216 -2.89 -14.70 1.17
C ALA A 216 -2.86 -14.39 2.67
N ASN A 217 -3.88 -13.71 3.20
CA ASN A 217 -4.02 -13.48 4.64
C ASN A 217 -4.19 -14.80 5.43
N GLN A 218 -4.94 -15.77 4.90
CA GLN A 218 -5.03 -17.09 5.53
C GLN A 218 -3.70 -17.85 5.52
N GLN A 219 -2.93 -17.79 4.43
CA GLN A 219 -1.64 -18.46 4.34
C GLN A 219 -0.59 -17.79 5.25
N LEU A 220 -0.56 -16.46 5.33
CA LEU A 220 0.29 -15.71 6.26
C LEU A 220 -0.07 -16.00 7.73
N SER A 221 -1.35 -16.04 8.06
CA SER A 221 -1.83 -16.43 9.39
C SER A 221 -1.47 -17.88 9.73
N ARG A 222 -1.59 -18.82 8.79
CA ARG A 222 -1.16 -20.21 8.97
C ARG A 222 0.36 -20.31 9.15
N ALA A 223 1.15 -19.57 8.38
CA ALA A 223 2.62 -19.55 8.50
C ALA A 223 3.07 -19.02 9.87
N ALA A 224 2.48 -17.92 10.35
CA ALA A 224 2.76 -17.37 11.67
C ALA A 224 2.41 -18.36 12.80
N ASN A 225 1.24 -19.01 12.70
CA ASN A 225 0.83 -20.05 13.63
C ASN A 225 1.75 -21.28 13.61
N TYR A 226 2.25 -21.67 12.42
CA TYR A 226 3.19 -22.79 12.29
C TYR A 226 4.54 -22.45 12.94
N GLN A 227 5.05 -21.23 12.75
CA GLN A 227 6.28 -20.76 13.37
C GLN A 227 6.18 -20.73 14.90
N GLN A 228 5.05 -20.27 15.44
CA GLN A 228 4.82 -20.23 16.89
C GLN A 228 4.71 -21.63 17.50
N ARG A 229 4.09 -22.58 16.80
CA ARG A 229 4.03 -23.99 17.21
C ARG A 229 5.40 -24.68 17.13
N SER A 230 6.19 -24.38 16.10
CA SER A 230 7.54 -24.92 15.94
C SER A 230 8.47 -24.49 17.09
N ARG A 231 8.41 -23.21 17.50
CA ARG A 231 9.17 -22.71 18.66
C ARG A 231 8.83 -23.43 19.96
N LYS A 232 7.54 -23.71 20.21
CA LYS A 232 7.10 -24.47 21.39
C LYS A 232 7.63 -25.90 21.37
N LYS A 233 7.58 -26.57 20.22
CA LYS A 233 8.12 -27.94 20.05
C LYS A 233 9.64 -27.98 20.23
N MET A 234 10.35 -26.97 19.74
CA MET A 234 11.80 -26.84 19.91
C MET A 234 12.19 -26.67 21.38
N CYS A 235 11.46 -25.84 22.14
CA CYS A 235 11.67 -25.73 23.59
C CYS A 235 11.45 -27.06 24.33
N ILE A 236 10.38 -27.80 23.99
CA ILE A 236 10.10 -29.10 24.61
C ILE A 236 11.23 -30.11 24.31
N LEU A 237 11.72 -30.17 23.06
CA LEU A 237 12.84 -31.03 22.69
C LEU A 237 14.12 -30.71 23.49
N ILE A 238 14.42 -29.43 23.68
CA ILE A 238 15.58 -29.00 24.46
C ILE A 238 15.46 -29.46 25.93
N ILE A 239 14.28 -29.33 26.54
CA ILE A 239 14.05 -29.77 27.93
C ILE A 239 14.23 -31.29 28.08
N ILE A 240 13.75 -32.08 27.11
CA ILE A 240 13.90 -33.53 27.15
C ILE A 240 15.38 -33.93 27.05
N LEU A 241 16.14 -33.28 26.17
CA LEU A 241 17.57 -33.54 26.01
C LEU A 241 18.38 -33.17 27.26
N THR A 242 18.06 -32.06 27.92
CA THR A 242 18.75 -31.66 29.15
C THR A 242 18.48 -32.63 30.30
N ILE A 243 17.23 -33.09 30.47
CA ILE A 243 16.89 -34.09 31.49
C ILE A 243 17.61 -35.42 31.20
N GLY A 244 17.60 -35.87 29.94
CA GLY A 244 18.31 -37.08 29.53
C GLY A 244 19.81 -37.03 29.83
N ALA A 245 20.45 -35.90 29.52
CA ALA A 245 21.87 -35.68 29.80
C ALA A 245 22.18 -35.70 31.32
N LEU A 246 21.30 -35.10 32.14
CA LEU A 246 21.45 -35.12 33.60
C LEU A 246 21.33 -36.54 34.18
N LEU A 247 20.35 -37.32 33.73
CA LEU A 247 20.17 -38.71 34.18
C LEU A 247 21.38 -39.57 33.81
N LEU A 248 21.87 -39.45 32.57
CA LEU A 248 23.08 -40.15 32.14
C LEU A 248 24.30 -39.74 32.97
N GLY A 249 24.46 -38.45 33.27
CA GLY A 249 25.53 -37.95 34.14
C GLY A 249 25.49 -38.55 35.55
N VAL A 250 24.30 -38.63 36.16
CA VAL A 250 24.11 -39.24 37.49
C VAL A 250 24.43 -40.74 37.48
N ILE A 251 23.99 -41.47 36.46
CA ILE A 251 24.27 -42.90 36.33
C ILE A 251 25.79 -43.15 36.21
N ILE A 252 26.47 -42.38 35.36
CA ILE A 252 27.92 -42.49 35.20
C ILE A 252 28.65 -42.16 36.52
N TRP A 253 28.21 -41.12 37.23
CA TRP A 253 28.78 -40.75 38.53
C TRP A 253 28.60 -41.84 39.59
N LEU A 254 27.44 -42.51 39.63
CA LEU A 254 27.17 -43.62 40.55
C LEU A 254 28.00 -44.86 40.23
N ILE A 255 28.29 -45.11 38.95
CA ILE A 255 29.13 -46.25 38.52
C ILE A 255 30.62 -45.97 38.78
N ALA A 256 31.05 -44.71 38.67
CA ALA A 256 32.44 -44.30 38.87
C ALA A 256 32.84 -44.12 40.35
N ARG A 257 31.89 -44.23 41.27
CA ARG A 257 32.08 -44.09 42.73
C ARG A 257 32.09 -45.44 43.42
#